data_AF-A0A357XWX0-F1
#
_entry.id   AF-A0A357XWX0-F1
#
_cell.length_a   1.000
_cell.length_b   1.000
_cell.length_c   1.000
_cell.angle_alpha   90.00
_cell.angle_beta   90.00
_cell.angle_gamma   90.00
#
_symmetry.space_group_name_H-M   'P 1'
#
loop_
_entity.id
_entity.type
_entity.pdbx_description
1 polymer ?
#
loop_
_entity_poly.entity_id
_entity_poly.type
_entity_poly.pdbx_seq_one_letter_code
_entity_poly.pdbx_strand_id
1 'polypeptide(L)'
;MMIGLLPKDNLLSLLLFLWLFLAGGNMLFGIVSAFFCSIASRWTASIADSLGTAALDSEWGEAVFSRLYEYPLVPWTDLNNTVVLGQFLIALGLFLPVFLFVWGMCPRGKAPEERDQT
;
A
#
# COMPACT_ATOMS: atom_id res chain seq x y z
N MET A 1 -1.61 -5.77 -2.51
CA MET A 1 -1.05 -4.66 -3.30
C MET A 1 -0.02 -3.86 -2.50
N MET A 2 -0.39 -3.18 -1.41
CA MET A 2 0.53 -2.33 -0.63
C MET A 2 1.79 -3.08 -0.15
N ILE A 3 1.65 -4.23 0.52
CA ILE A 3 2.79 -5.06 1.00
C ILE A 3 3.75 -5.46 -0.13
N GLY A 4 3.22 -5.70 -1.34
CA GLY A 4 4.03 -6.12 -2.47
C GLY A 4 4.84 -4.99 -3.10
N LEU A 5 4.38 -3.74 -2.95
CA LEU A 5 5.04 -2.59 -3.55
C LEU A 5 6.23 -2.13 -2.71
N LEU A 6 6.20 -2.29 -1.39
CA LEU A 6 7.26 -1.77 -0.52
C LEU A 6 8.48 -2.69 -0.43
N PRO A 7 9.68 -2.14 -0.19
CA PRO A 7 10.86 -2.89 0.20
C PRO A 7 10.62 -3.67 1.49
N LYS A 8 11.11 -4.91 1.56
CA LYS A 8 10.73 -5.89 2.60
C LYS A 8 11.50 -5.73 3.92
N ASP A 9 12.57 -4.92 3.92
CA ASP A 9 13.54 -4.83 5.01
C ASP A 9 13.17 -3.78 6.08
N ASN A 10 11.87 -3.60 6.35
CA ASN A 10 11.38 -2.46 7.11
C ASN A 10 10.19 -2.85 8.02
N LEU A 11 10.10 -2.26 9.22
CA LEU A 11 8.98 -2.42 10.15
C LEU A 11 7.62 -2.06 9.52
N LEU A 12 7.59 -1.10 8.60
CA LEU A 12 6.36 -0.71 7.91
C LEU A 12 5.79 -1.88 7.08
N SER A 13 6.65 -2.64 6.42
CA SER A 13 6.26 -3.82 5.65
C SER A 13 5.73 -4.94 6.56
N LEU A 14 6.36 -5.14 7.73
CA LEU A 14 5.87 -6.06 8.75
C LEU A 14 4.49 -5.64 9.27
N LEU A 15 4.28 -4.34 9.52
CA LEU A 15 3.05 -3.80 10.08
C LEU A 15 1.88 -3.92 9.08
N LEU A 16 2.14 -3.67 7.79
CA LEU A 16 1.18 -3.92 6.72
C LEU A 16 0.85 -5.41 6.58
N PHE A 17 1.84 -6.29 6.71
CA PHE A 17 1.63 -7.74 6.69
C PHE A 17 0.77 -8.21 7.87
N LEU A 18 1.06 -7.70 9.07
CA LEU A 18 0.26 -7.95 10.26
C LEU A 18 -1.17 -7.44 10.07
N TRP A 19 -1.35 -6.25 9.50
CA TRP A 19 -2.66 -5.70 9.19
C TRP A 19 -3.45 -6.57 8.21
N LEU A 20 -2.82 -7.09 7.15
CA LEU A 20 -3.45 -8.04 6.23
C LEU A 20 -3.89 -9.32 6.95
N PHE A 21 -3.08 -9.82 7.89
CA PHE A 21 -3.41 -11.00 8.69
C PHE A 21 -4.60 -10.75 9.61
N LEU A 22 -4.66 -9.58 10.27
CA LEU A 22 -5.75 -9.20 11.16
C LEU A 22 -7.05 -8.87 10.42
N ALA A 23 -6.98 -8.40 9.17
CA ALA A 23 -8.15 -8.02 8.38
C ALA A 23 -9.11 -9.19 8.07
N GLY A 24 -8.72 -10.45 8.36
CA GLY A 24 -9.62 -11.60 8.29
C GLY A 24 -10.10 -11.98 6.87
N GLY A 25 -9.45 -11.46 5.83
CA GLY A 25 -9.78 -11.73 4.43
C GLY A 25 -9.13 -13.00 3.89
N ASN A 26 -9.38 -13.31 2.61
CA ASN A 26 -8.76 -14.46 1.95
C ASN A 26 -7.26 -14.20 1.69
N MET A 27 -6.42 -14.85 2.50
CA MET A 27 -4.96 -14.67 2.50
C MET A 27 -4.30 -15.00 1.16
N LEU A 28 -4.84 -15.97 0.40
CA LEU A 28 -4.31 -16.34 -0.92
C LEU A 28 -4.37 -15.16 -1.90
N PHE A 29 -5.50 -14.45 -1.97
CA PHE A 29 -5.62 -13.28 -2.84
C PHE A 29 -4.69 -12.14 -2.41
N GLY A 30 -4.47 -11.97 -1.09
CA GLY A 30 -3.52 -11.00 -0.55
C GLY A 30 -2.08 -11.29 -1.00
N ILE A 31 -1.65 -12.56 -0.88
CA ILE A 31 -0.29 -13.00 -1.27
C ILE A 31 -0.09 -12.91 -2.78
N VAL A 32 -1.05 -13.39 -3.58
CA VAL A 32 -0.97 -13.31 -5.05
C VAL A 32 -0.88 -11.86 -5.50
N SER A 33 -1.71 -10.97 -4.95
CA SER A 33 -1.62 -9.53 -5.22
C SER A 33 -0.27 -8.94 -4.84
N ALA A 34 0.29 -9.33 -3.69
CA ALA A 34 1.61 -8.87 -3.25
C ALA A 34 2.73 -9.35 -4.18
N PHE A 35 2.65 -10.59 -4.68
CA PHE A 35 3.62 -11.15 -5.61
C PHE A 35 3.68 -10.36 -6.92
N PHE A 36 2.54 -10.13 -7.57
CA PHE A 36 2.49 -9.35 -8.82
C PHE A 36 2.96 -7.89 -8.60
N CYS A 37 2.57 -7.29 -7.47
CA CYS A 37 3.04 -5.95 -7.11
C CYS A 37 4.55 -5.90 -6.86
N SER A 38 5.16 -6.94 -6.31
CA SER A 38 6.62 -7.02 -6.11
C SER A 38 7.41 -7.08 -7.40
N ILE A 39 6.78 -7.48 -8.51
CA ILE A 39 7.41 -7.41 -9.84
C ILE A 39 7.28 -5.98 -10.37
N ALA A 40 6.10 -5.37 -10.23
CA ALA A 40 5.84 -4.00 -10.65
C ALA A 40 6.68 -2.96 -9.88
N SER A 41 6.98 -3.23 -8.60
CA SER A 41 7.77 -2.34 -7.75
C SER A 41 9.16 -2.06 -8.30
N ARG A 42 9.78 -3.03 -8.98
CA ARG A 42 11.09 -2.87 -9.60
C ARG A 42 11.08 -1.84 -10.75
N TRP A 43 9.94 -1.69 -11.41
CA TRP A 43 9.76 -0.76 -12.52
C TRP A 43 9.39 0.64 -12.00
N THR A 44 8.61 0.70 -10.91
CA THR A 44 8.21 1.98 -10.31
C THR A 44 9.26 2.56 -9.37
N ALA A 45 10.36 1.84 -9.07
CA ALA A 45 11.40 2.27 -8.14
C ALA A 45 12.02 3.63 -8.49
N SER A 46 12.30 3.90 -9.77
CA SER A 46 12.88 5.18 -10.20
C SER A 46 11.90 6.36 -10.03
N ILE A 47 10.61 6.10 -10.31
CA ILE A 47 9.53 7.08 -10.12
C ILE A 47 9.30 7.33 -8.62
N ALA A 48 9.33 6.26 -7.83
CA ALA A 48 9.19 6.31 -6.39
C ALA A 48 10.30 7.14 -5.75
N ASP A 49 11.55 6.95 -6.17
CA ASP A 49 12.68 7.74 -5.68
C ASP A 49 12.46 9.24 -5.89
N SER A 50 12.07 9.64 -7.10
CA SER A 50 11.80 11.06 -7.41
C SER A 50 10.63 11.64 -6.61
N LEU A 51 9.56 10.87 -6.43
CA LEU A 51 8.40 11.26 -5.61
C LEU A 51 8.75 11.33 -4.12
N GLY A 52 9.55 10.41 -3.63
CA GLY A 52 10.04 10.39 -2.26
C GLY A 52 10.88 11.61 -1.97
N THR A 53 11.85 11.93 -2.83
CA THR A 53 12.69 13.12 -2.69
C THR A 53 11.84 14.39 -2.70
N ALA A 54 10.89 14.53 -3.63
CA ALA A 54 9.99 15.68 -3.66
C ALA A 54 9.11 15.80 -2.40
N ALA A 55 8.72 14.67 -1.80
CA ALA A 55 7.95 14.66 -0.55
C ALA A 55 8.82 15.05 0.66
N LEU A 56 10.06 14.57 0.75
CA LEU A 56 10.98 14.92 1.85
C LEU A 56 11.49 16.36 1.75
N ASP A 57 11.84 16.84 0.56
CA ASP A 57 12.40 18.18 0.33
C ASP A 57 11.34 19.29 0.43
N SER A 58 10.06 18.94 0.58
CA SER A 58 9.02 19.92 0.82
C SER A 58 9.11 20.49 2.24
N GLU A 59 8.85 21.79 2.41
CA GLU A 59 8.87 22.46 3.72
C GLU A 59 7.95 21.77 4.74
N TRP A 60 6.82 21.23 4.26
CA TRP A 60 5.90 20.42 5.07
C TRP A 60 6.51 19.07 5.45
N GLY A 61 7.14 18.38 4.49
CA GLY A 61 7.79 17.09 4.69
C GLY A 61 8.83 17.16 5.79
N GLU A 62 9.74 18.13 5.70
CA GLU A 62 10.80 18.32 6.70
C GLU A 62 10.23 18.56 8.11
N ALA A 63 9.19 19.41 8.23
CA ALA A 63 8.55 19.69 9.52
C ALA A 63 7.83 18.47 10.11
N VAL A 64 7.19 17.65 9.27
CA VAL A 64 6.49 16.43 9.73
C VAL A 64 7.48 15.33 10.08
N PHE A 65 8.44 15.05 9.20
CA PHE A 65 9.40 13.98 9.42
C PHE A 65 10.32 14.29 10.61
N SER A 66 10.79 15.52 10.78
CA SER A 66 11.61 15.89 11.95
C SER A 66 10.92 15.59 13.27
N ARG A 67 9.61 15.87 13.40
CA ARG A 67 8.80 15.52 14.57
C ARG A 67 8.55 14.04 14.70
N LEU A 68 8.32 13.34 13.58
CA LEU A 68 8.07 11.91 13.57
C LEU A 68 9.31 11.13 14.02
N TYR A 69 10.50 11.57 13.62
CA TYR A 69 11.79 10.96 13.99
C TYR A 69 12.19 11.16 15.46
N GLU A 70 11.47 11.99 16.23
CA GLU A 70 11.64 12.07 17.69
C GLU A 70 11.17 10.78 18.39
N TYR A 71 10.32 9.96 17.74
CA TYR A 71 9.82 8.71 18.31
C TYR A 71 10.77 7.52 18.00
N PRO A 72 11.08 6.66 19.00
CA PRO A 72 12.09 5.61 18.87
C PRO A 72 11.73 4.49 17.86
N LEU A 73 10.45 4.34 17.53
CA LEU A 73 9.97 3.30 16.61
C LEU A 73 10.02 3.75 15.14
N VAL A 74 10.04 5.06 14.88
CA VAL A 74 9.94 5.62 13.52
C VAL A 74 11.19 5.37 12.68
N PRO A 75 12.42 5.38 13.22
CA PRO A 75 13.60 4.97 12.45
C PRO A 75 13.51 3.57 11.85
N TRP A 76 12.74 2.67 12.46
CA TRP A 76 12.57 1.31 11.98
C TRP A 76 11.57 1.22 10.82
N THR A 77 10.85 2.32 10.55
CA THR A 77 9.89 2.44 9.44
C THR A 77 10.53 2.84 8.11
N ASP A 78 11.87 3.03 8.05
CA ASP A 78 12.67 3.49 6.89
C ASP A 78 12.00 4.55 6.01
N LEU A 79 11.19 5.45 6.58
CA LEU A 79 10.51 6.51 5.83
C LEU A 79 11.49 7.60 5.33
N ASN A 80 12.74 7.56 5.81
CA ASN A 80 13.86 8.37 5.33
C ASN A 80 14.38 7.85 3.99
N ASN A 81 14.03 6.62 3.61
CA ASN A 81 14.36 6.08 2.31
C ASN A 81 13.31 6.57 1.30
N THR A 82 13.76 7.39 0.35
CA THR A 82 12.96 7.99 -0.72
C THR A 82 12.21 6.94 -1.53
N VAL A 83 12.81 5.77 -1.79
CA VAL A 83 12.16 4.67 -2.50
C VAL A 83 11.03 4.07 -1.66
N VAL A 84 11.25 3.83 -0.37
CA VAL A 84 10.23 3.30 0.55
C VAL A 84 9.04 4.27 0.63
N LEU A 85 9.32 5.55 0.89
CA LEU A 85 8.28 6.56 1.01
C LEU A 85 7.53 6.74 -0.31
N GLY A 86 8.25 6.84 -1.43
CA GLY A 86 7.65 6.99 -2.75
C GLY A 86 6.75 5.81 -3.12
N GLN A 87 7.18 4.58 -2.83
CA GLN A 87 6.36 3.39 -3.09
C GLN A 87 5.16 3.32 -2.16
N PHE A 88 5.29 3.78 -0.91
CA PHE A 88 4.16 3.93 0.00
C PHE A 88 3.12 4.92 -0.55
N LEU A 89 3.56 6.09 -1.02
CA LEU A 89 2.68 7.11 -1.61
C LEU A 89 2.00 6.61 -2.89
N ILE A 90 2.75 5.94 -3.78
CA ILE A 90 2.19 5.33 -5.00
C ILE A 90 1.16 4.26 -4.62
N ALA A 91 1.47 3.40 -3.64
CA ALA A 91 0.56 2.36 -3.19
C ALA A 91 -0.73 2.94 -2.60
N LEU A 92 -0.63 4.03 -1.85
CA LEU A 92 -1.78 4.76 -1.30
C LEU A 92 -2.61 5.40 -2.42
N GLY A 93 -1.96 6.04 -3.40
CA GLY A 93 -2.63 6.63 -4.57
C GLY A 93 -3.33 5.59 -5.45
N LEU A 94 -2.73 4.40 -5.63
CA LEU A 94 -3.35 3.30 -6.39
C LEU A 94 -4.42 2.53 -5.60
N PHE A 95 -4.44 2.63 -4.27
CA PHE A 95 -5.37 1.87 -3.45
C PHE A 95 -6.83 2.17 -3.83
N LEU A 96 -7.19 3.45 -3.95
CA LEU A 96 -8.53 3.90 -4.31
C LEU A 96 -8.97 3.43 -5.72
N PRO A 97 -8.22 3.68 -6.81
CA PRO A 97 -8.64 3.25 -8.14
C PRO A 97 -8.72 1.72 -8.26
N VAL A 98 -7.79 0.98 -7.64
CA VAL A 98 -7.85 -0.49 -7.65
C VAL A 98 -9.07 -0.99 -6.88
N PHE A 99 -9.37 -0.40 -5.72
CA PHE A 99 -10.56 -0.75 -4.95
C PHE A 99 -11.84 -0.49 -5.74
N LEU A 100 -11.98 0.69 -6.36
CA LEU A 100 -13.14 1.04 -7.18
C LEU A 100 -13.27 0.13 -8.41
N PHE A 101 -12.15 -0.22 -9.05
CA PHE A 101 -12.13 -1.12 -10.18
C PHE A 101 -12.63 -2.52 -9.80
N VAL A 102 -12.07 -3.11 -8.75
CA VAL A 102 -12.49 -4.43 -8.24
C VAL A 102 -13.95 -4.40 -7.79
N TRP A 103 -14.35 -3.35 -7.07
CA TRP A 103 -15.73 -3.16 -6.64
C TRP A 103 -16.70 -3.08 -7.84
N GLY A 104 -16.33 -2.34 -8.88
CA GLY A 104 -17.12 -2.21 -10.10
C GLY A 104 -17.24 -3.52 -10.90
N MET A 105 -16.19 -4.36 -10.86
CA MET A 105 -16.20 -5.68 -11.50
C MET A 105 -17.02 -6.73 -10.74
N CYS A 106 -17.26 -6.55 -9.45
CA CYS A 106 -18.07 -7.48 -8.67
C CYS A 106 -19.53 -7.42 -9.15
N PRO A 107 -20.07 -8.48 -9.77
CA PRO A 107 -21.46 -8.48 -10.19
C PRO A 107 -22.33 -8.37 -8.94
N ARG A 108 -23.16 -7.32 -8.88
CA ARG A 108 -24.19 -7.19 -7.85
C ARG A 108 -25.18 -8.32 -8.06
N GLY A 109 -25.01 -9.42 -7.33
CA GLY A 109 -25.97 -10.52 -7.33
C GLY A 109 -27.36 -9.96 -7.02
N LYS A 110 -28.35 -10.30 -7.83
CA LYS A 110 -29.74 -9.89 -7.58
C LYS A 110 -30.19 -10.41 -6.21
N ALA A 111 -30.98 -9.60 -5.52
CA ALA A 111 -31.56 -9.97 -4.23
C ALA A 111 -32.33 -11.30 -4.35
N PRO A 112 -32.33 -12.15 -3.31
CA PRO A 112 -32.91 -13.49 -3.33
C PRO A 112 -34.41 -13.56 -3.65
N GLU A 113 -35.12 -12.43 -3.68
CA GLU A 113 -36.57 -12.35 -3.88
C GLU A 113 -37.04 -12.71 -5.31
N GLU A 114 -36.14 -12.74 -6.30
CA GLU A 114 -36.48 -13.08 -7.70
C GLU A 114 -36.37 -14.59 -8.01
N ARG A 115 -35.92 -15.43 -7.08
CA ARG A 115 -35.70 -16.89 -7.32
C ARG A 115 -36.93 -17.77 -7.15
N ASP A 116 -37.99 -17.27 -6.51
CA ASP A 116 -39.17 -18.08 -6.19
C ASP A 116 -40.34 -17.90 -7.18
N GLN A 117 -40.11 -17.22 -8.32
CA GLN A 117 -41.15 -16.92 -9.32
C GLN A 117 -41.00 -17.64 -10.67
N THR A 118 -40.09 -18.62 -10.79
CA THR A 118 -39.91 -19.44 -12.00
C THR A 118 -40.25 -20.90 -11.78
#